data_AF-A0AAD5K2Y7-F1
#
_entry.id   AF-A0AAD5K2Y7-F1
#
_cell.length_a   1.000
_cell.length_b   1.000
_cell.length_c   1.000
_cell.angle_alpha   90.00
_cell.angle_beta   90.00
_cell.angle_gamma   90.00
#
_symmetry.space_group_name_H-M   'P 1'
#
loop_
_entity.id
_entity.type
_entity.pdbx_description
1 polymer ?
#
loop_
_entity_poly.entity_id
_entity_poly.type
_entity_poly.pdbx_seq_one_letter_code
_entity_poly.pdbx_strand_id
1 'polypeptide(L)'
;METHSSLSIRNEEQQQETITTEEDLIHLTSADFHVPNSIRLNVQSSQMLDSLMEQAITHWCCIGFKVAPISLDLIRNWHQAPPAIVYCVASISLVTFMDHHASQSYIKEAAIAFYEQARHKMDDVFVEDMQPMVIQAYFCLSYTSNLLRLYEQQRTWGGLASIALQQHAKEIAAGRPVDRLTMMCWLRWYYVDAWMCLTLNRECLLADNIPLHLASLAQQDSEEEEMSHAQQQVFYGLYQFAALTQYMRMYIRAIRSGAIFKSGITSCPSAFYRNITEQLKQWYAQQRQDQQTEIHFHLCYHATRLVILFQFLHPTECPPHDILIDCLETNLALLQALQYLKEVGCDQSTYHHMFFAIHNTAKRIFMYNRIDDIQSQQQQLQLQHHLNRFAEEQLRINLKLLRGTQAYINDVFKVRLYAEKIEQQFRDLRITV
;
A
#
# COMPACT_ATOMS: atom_id res chain seq x y z
N MET A 1 51.52 -40.47 44.01
CA MET A 1 50.53 -40.96 43.04
C MET A 1 49.40 -39.93 43.06
N GLU A 2 49.43 -38.91 42.21
CA GLU A 2 48.91 -38.94 40.81
C GLU A 2 47.41 -39.31 40.77
N THR A 3 46.45 -38.67 40.10
CA THR A 3 46.33 -37.49 39.21
C THR A 3 44.82 -37.31 38.90
N HIS A 4 44.36 -36.07 38.68
CA HIS A 4 43.37 -35.57 37.69
C HIS A 4 41.94 -36.14 37.43
N SER A 5 41.02 -35.16 37.27
CA SER A 5 39.95 -35.04 36.24
C SER A 5 38.60 -35.75 36.53
N SER A 6 37.41 -35.22 36.28
CA SER A 6 36.90 -33.98 35.67
C SER A 6 35.38 -33.91 35.87
N LEU A 7 34.87 -32.68 35.96
CA LEU A 7 33.46 -32.29 35.88
C LEU A 7 32.76 -32.78 34.60
N SER A 8 31.46 -33.07 34.70
CA SER A 8 30.47 -32.85 33.64
C SER A 8 29.07 -32.70 34.26
N ILE A 9 28.68 -31.45 34.50
CA ILE A 9 27.30 -31.05 34.81
C ILE A 9 26.66 -30.74 33.44
N ARG A 10 25.73 -31.57 32.99
CA ARG A 10 24.88 -31.26 31.84
C ARG A 10 23.77 -30.33 32.30
N ASN A 11 23.89 -29.06 31.96
CA ASN A 11 22.77 -28.11 31.94
C ASN A 11 21.89 -28.42 30.73
N GLU A 12 20.64 -28.78 30.98
CA GLU A 12 19.57 -28.72 29.99
C GLU A 12 19.16 -27.25 29.86
N GLU A 13 19.61 -26.59 28.80
CA GLU A 13 19.16 -25.26 28.41
C GLU A 13 17.71 -25.35 27.91
N GLN A 14 16.77 -24.93 28.75
CA GLN A 14 15.46 -24.47 28.31
C GLN A 14 15.64 -23.23 27.45
N GLN A 15 15.49 -23.38 26.13
CA GLN A 15 15.24 -22.25 25.23
C GLN A 15 13.88 -21.64 25.59
N GLN A 16 13.89 -20.62 26.46
CA GLN A 16 12.79 -19.68 26.59
C GLN A 16 12.72 -18.87 25.29
N GLU A 17 11.66 -19.12 24.51
CA GLU A 17 11.21 -18.20 23.46
C GLU A 17 10.88 -16.85 24.10
N THR A 18 11.78 -15.87 23.91
CA THR A 18 11.53 -14.49 24.29
C THR A 18 10.48 -13.91 23.34
N ILE A 19 9.22 -13.93 23.77
CA ILE A 19 8.14 -13.18 23.13
C ILE A 19 8.46 -11.70 23.31
N THR A 20 9.00 -11.08 22.26
CA THR A 20 9.21 -9.62 22.22
C THR A 20 7.85 -8.95 22.13
N THR A 21 7.53 -8.12 23.12
CA THR A 21 6.27 -7.37 23.16
C THR A 21 6.46 -5.97 22.59
N GLU A 22 5.37 -5.29 22.19
CA GLU A 22 5.39 -3.94 21.61
C GLU A 22 6.10 -2.89 22.48
N GLU A 23 6.21 -3.14 23.80
CA GLU A 23 6.90 -2.26 24.75
C GLU A 23 8.43 -2.40 24.71
N ASP A 24 8.98 -3.54 24.26
CA ASP A 24 10.43 -3.75 24.15
C ASP A 24 11.08 -2.91 23.04
N LEU A 25 10.27 -2.38 22.11
CA LEU A 25 10.72 -1.49 21.03
C LEU A 25 10.77 -0.01 21.45
N ILE A 26 10.18 0.34 22.60
CA ILE A 26 10.08 1.73 23.08
C ILE A 26 11.36 2.13 23.87
N HIS A 27 12.16 1.16 24.33
CA HIS A 27 13.39 1.40 25.08
C HIS A 27 14.69 1.41 24.25
N LEU A 28 14.62 1.64 22.94
CA LEU A 28 15.82 1.90 22.12
C LEU A 28 16.32 3.35 22.27
N THR A 29 16.48 3.80 23.52
CA THR A 29 17.28 4.97 23.84
C THR A 29 18.68 4.48 24.23
N SER A 30 19.64 4.70 23.33
CA SER A 30 21.06 4.87 23.69
C SER A 30 21.75 3.72 24.46
N ALA A 31 21.92 2.54 23.85
CA ALA A 31 23.05 1.65 24.16
C ALA A 31 23.30 0.65 23.03
N ASP A 32 24.52 0.67 22.48
CA ASP A 32 25.18 -0.37 21.67
C ASP A 32 24.45 -0.91 20.44
N PHE A 33 24.22 -0.03 19.46
CA PHE A 33 24.02 -0.44 18.06
C PHE A 33 25.36 -0.54 17.33
N HIS A 34 25.61 -1.62 16.59
CA HIS A 34 26.83 -1.81 15.81
C HIS A 34 26.62 -1.54 14.32
N VAL A 35 26.26 -0.29 14.01
CA VAL A 35 26.26 0.23 12.64
C VAL A 35 27.72 0.39 12.18
N PRO A 36 28.10 -0.06 10.97
CA PRO A 36 29.45 0.17 10.44
C PRO A 36 29.84 1.65 10.49
N ASN A 37 31.07 1.93 10.90
CA ASN A 37 31.59 3.29 10.99
C ASN A 37 31.49 4.07 9.66
N SER A 38 31.50 3.38 8.52
CA SER A 38 31.29 3.97 7.19
C SER A 38 29.90 4.57 6.99
N ILE A 39 28.86 3.99 7.58
CA ILE A 39 27.47 4.51 7.53
C ILE A 39 27.25 5.56 8.63
N ARG A 40 27.93 5.44 9.78
CA ARG A 40 27.85 6.40 10.89
C ARG A 40 28.55 7.73 10.65
N LEU A 41 29.69 7.73 9.93
CA LEU A 41 30.57 8.90 9.88
C LEU A 41 30.35 9.78 8.64
N ASN A 42 29.90 9.23 7.51
CA ASN A 42 29.54 10.01 6.33
C ASN A 42 28.75 9.18 5.30
N VAL A 43 27.42 9.15 5.43
CA VAL A 43 26.53 8.45 4.48
C VAL A 43 26.73 8.94 3.04
N GLN A 44 27.09 10.21 2.87
CA GLN A 44 27.37 10.86 1.57
C GLN A 44 28.66 10.37 0.89
N SER A 45 29.60 9.75 1.62
CA SER A 45 30.85 9.23 1.04
C SER A 45 30.81 7.72 0.79
N SER A 46 29.66 7.07 0.98
CA SER A 46 29.53 5.63 0.80
C SER A 46 29.05 5.32 -0.62
N GLN A 47 29.79 4.47 -1.33
CA GLN A 47 29.36 3.86 -2.61
C GLN A 47 27.98 3.17 -2.52
N MET A 48 27.52 2.91 -1.29
CA MET A 48 26.21 2.36 -0.98
C MET A 48 25.07 3.32 -1.35
N LEU A 49 25.21 4.63 -1.11
CA LEU A 49 24.15 5.57 -1.47
C LEU A 49 23.98 5.65 -3.00
N ASP A 50 25.08 5.74 -3.75
CA ASP A 50 25.06 5.71 -5.22
C ASP A 50 24.33 4.47 -5.75
N SER A 51 24.72 3.29 -5.24
CA SER A 51 24.11 2.01 -5.63
C SER A 51 22.61 1.94 -5.30
N LEU A 52 22.20 2.42 -4.12
CA LEU A 52 20.79 2.45 -3.72
C LEU A 52 19.96 3.42 -4.56
N MET A 53 20.54 4.55 -4.97
CA MET A 53 19.87 5.52 -5.84
C MET A 53 19.76 4.99 -7.27
N GLU A 54 20.79 4.33 -7.81
CA GLU A 54 20.73 3.65 -9.11
C GLU A 54 19.63 2.57 -9.14
N GLN A 55 19.53 1.80 -8.06
CA GLN A 55 18.47 0.81 -7.90
C GLN A 55 17.08 1.47 -7.81
N ALA A 56 16.96 2.60 -7.08
CA ALA A 56 15.72 3.36 -7.01
C ALA A 56 15.26 3.85 -8.39
N ILE A 57 16.20 4.34 -9.21
CA ILE A 57 15.94 4.83 -10.58
C ILE A 57 15.46 3.68 -11.46
N THR A 58 16.12 2.52 -11.37
CA THR A 58 15.77 1.33 -12.17
C THR A 58 14.38 0.82 -11.82
N HIS A 59 13.99 0.88 -10.55
CA HIS A 59 12.68 0.40 -10.06
C HIS A 59 11.73 1.54 -9.67
N TRP A 60 11.82 2.67 -10.37
CA TRP A 60 11.11 3.90 -9.97
C TRP A 60 9.60 3.77 -9.97
N CYS A 61 8.99 2.91 -10.79
CA CYS A 61 7.54 2.69 -10.73
C CYS A 61 7.08 2.31 -9.32
N CYS A 62 7.81 1.40 -8.66
CA CYS A 62 7.51 0.96 -7.31
C CYS A 62 7.92 1.99 -6.25
N ILE A 63 9.09 2.60 -6.39
CA ILE A 63 9.56 3.59 -5.42
C ILE A 63 8.74 4.87 -5.50
N GLY A 64 8.57 5.43 -6.69
CA GLY A 64 7.75 6.61 -7.00
C GLY A 64 6.32 6.49 -6.49
N PHE A 65 5.70 5.30 -6.62
CA PHE A 65 4.37 5.06 -6.06
C PHE A 65 4.36 5.06 -4.51
N LYS A 66 5.45 4.65 -3.86
CA LYS A 66 5.59 4.57 -2.39
C LYS A 66 5.89 5.93 -1.76
N VAL A 67 6.64 6.79 -2.45
CA VAL A 67 7.09 8.07 -1.93
C VAL A 67 6.08 9.19 -2.21
N ALA A 68 6.41 10.39 -1.72
CA ALA A 68 5.71 11.63 -2.07
C ALA A 68 5.66 11.84 -3.59
N PRO A 69 4.79 12.74 -4.11
CA PRO A 69 4.72 12.97 -5.55
C PRO A 69 5.99 13.66 -6.05
N ILE A 70 6.99 12.85 -6.41
CA ILE A 70 8.35 13.22 -6.80
C ILE A 70 8.57 12.74 -8.24
N SER A 71 9.20 13.56 -9.07
CA SER A 71 9.57 13.15 -10.43
C SER A 71 10.82 12.25 -10.42
N LEU A 72 10.89 11.33 -11.39
CA LEU A 72 12.09 10.53 -11.61
C LEU A 72 13.31 11.42 -11.90
N ASP A 73 13.12 12.53 -12.60
CA ASP A 73 14.21 13.45 -12.94
C ASP A 73 14.89 14.04 -11.69
N LEU A 74 14.11 14.34 -10.64
CA LEU A 74 14.67 14.81 -9.37
C LEU A 74 15.58 13.75 -8.74
N ILE A 75 15.21 12.47 -8.87
CA ILE A 75 15.98 11.36 -8.31
C ILE A 75 17.15 10.93 -9.20
N ARG A 76 17.05 11.08 -10.53
CA ARG A 76 18.21 10.98 -11.43
C ARG A 76 19.29 11.99 -11.06
N ASN A 77 18.87 13.19 -10.65
CA ASN A 77 19.74 14.26 -10.17
C ASN A 77 19.72 14.39 -8.64
N TRP A 78 19.72 13.27 -7.92
CA TRP A 78 19.49 13.25 -6.46
C TRP A 78 20.46 14.10 -5.64
N HIS A 79 21.64 14.43 -6.15
CA HIS A 79 22.57 15.37 -5.51
C HIS A 79 21.99 16.78 -5.33
N GLN A 80 20.99 17.16 -6.13
CA GLN A 80 20.26 18.42 -6.04
C GLN A 80 18.89 18.25 -5.37
N ALA A 81 18.49 17.02 -5.04
CA ALA A 81 17.22 16.75 -4.39
C ALA A 81 17.29 17.06 -2.87
N PRO A 82 16.14 17.34 -2.23
CA PRO A 82 16.10 17.53 -0.78
C PRO A 82 16.72 16.33 -0.03
N PRO A 83 17.72 16.52 0.85
CA PRO A 83 18.45 15.42 1.48
C PRO A 83 17.57 14.43 2.24
N ALA A 84 16.51 14.92 2.89
CA ALA A 84 15.55 14.05 3.60
C ALA A 84 14.87 13.06 2.64
N ILE A 85 14.49 13.52 1.44
CA ILE A 85 13.87 12.67 0.42
C ILE A 85 14.86 11.62 -0.07
N VAL A 86 16.11 12.01 -0.34
CA VAL A 86 17.17 11.09 -0.81
C VAL A 86 17.38 9.97 0.20
N TYR A 87 17.54 10.28 1.47
CA TYR A 87 17.76 9.28 2.51
C TYR A 87 16.53 8.38 2.74
N CYS A 88 15.31 8.91 2.62
CA CYS A 88 14.10 8.10 2.59
C CYS A 88 14.09 7.12 1.41
N VAL A 89 14.39 7.59 0.19
CA VAL A 89 14.46 6.74 -1.01
C VAL A 89 15.50 5.64 -0.84
N ALA A 90 16.70 5.98 -0.34
CA ALA A 90 17.75 5.01 -0.07
C ALA A 90 17.31 3.93 0.95
N SER A 91 16.67 4.35 2.05
CA SER A 91 16.12 3.44 3.06
C SER A 91 15.05 2.49 2.47
N ILE A 92 14.15 3.03 1.63
CA ILE A 92 13.11 2.24 0.96
C ILE A 92 13.74 1.24 -0.02
N SER A 93 14.68 1.67 -0.87
CA SER A 93 15.39 0.79 -1.82
C SER A 93 16.09 -0.35 -1.11
N LEU A 94 16.77 -0.04 -0.01
CA LEU A 94 17.50 -1.01 0.82
C LEU A 94 16.58 -2.11 1.35
N VAL A 95 15.43 -1.74 1.92
CA VAL A 95 14.45 -2.71 2.46
C VAL A 95 13.72 -3.47 1.34
N THR A 96 13.56 -2.83 0.17
CA THR A 96 12.74 -3.37 -0.93
C THR A 96 13.52 -4.32 -1.84
N PHE A 97 14.80 -4.07 -2.10
CA PHE A 97 15.51 -4.68 -3.23
C PHE A 97 16.91 -5.25 -2.95
N MET A 98 17.51 -5.06 -1.76
CA MET A 98 18.86 -5.60 -1.54
C MET A 98 18.86 -7.13 -1.32
N ASP A 99 19.80 -7.79 -2.00
CA ASP A 99 19.93 -9.24 -2.08
C ASP A 99 20.66 -9.85 -0.86
N HIS A 100 20.19 -11.00 -0.37
CA HIS A 100 20.46 -11.53 0.98
C HIS A 100 21.69 -12.41 1.13
N HIS A 101 22.80 -12.07 0.46
CA HIS A 101 24.09 -12.56 0.93
C HIS A 101 24.54 -11.85 2.23
N ALA A 102 23.90 -10.74 2.62
CA ALA A 102 24.07 -10.06 3.89
C ALA A 102 22.99 -10.45 4.93
N SER A 103 23.36 -10.50 6.22
CA SER A 103 22.46 -10.80 7.34
C SER A 103 21.23 -9.88 7.37
N GLN A 104 20.03 -10.39 7.62
CA GLN A 104 18.78 -9.60 7.66
C GLN A 104 18.80 -8.48 8.72
N SER A 105 19.51 -8.69 9.84
CA SER A 105 19.72 -7.66 10.87
C SER A 105 20.46 -6.44 10.32
N TYR A 106 21.51 -6.68 9.53
CA TYR A 106 22.33 -5.63 8.93
C TYR A 106 21.53 -4.71 8.00
N ILE A 107 20.67 -5.28 7.15
CA ILE A 107 19.86 -4.49 6.19
C ILE A 107 18.89 -3.57 6.94
N LYS A 108 18.23 -4.08 7.97
CA LYS A 108 17.29 -3.29 8.77
C LYS A 108 18.00 -2.18 9.54
N GLU A 109 19.16 -2.47 10.14
CA GLU A 109 19.95 -1.47 10.86
C GLU A 109 20.45 -0.36 9.95
N ALA A 110 20.95 -0.70 8.76
CA ALA A 110 21.37 0.30 7.77
C ALA A 110 20.16 1.13 7.29
N ALA A 111 18.99 0.53 7.09
CA ALA A 111 17.79 1.25 6.69
C ALA A 111 17.29 2.22 7.77
N ILE A 112 17.40 1.84 9.05
CA ILE A 112 17.13 2.73 10.19
C ILE A 112 18.15 3.88 10.22
N ALA A 113 19.44 3.63 9.95
CA ALA A 113 20.44 4.69 9.90
C ALA A 113 20.13 5.74 8.81
N PHE A 114 19.72 5.30 7.61
CA PHE A 114 19.24 6.22 6.56
C PHE A 114 17.99 6.99 6.99
N TYR A 115 17.02 6.32 7.62
CA TYR A 115 15.81 6.98 8.12
C TYR A 115 16.14 8.05 9.18
N GLU A 116 17.03 7.75 10.13
CA GLU A 116 17.46 8.72 11.13
C GLU A 116 18.17 9.90 10.47
N GLN A 117 19.03 9.70 9.47
CA GLN A 117 19.60 10.81 8.72
C GLN A 117 18.54 11.67 8.02
N ALA A 118 17.52 11.04 7.41
CA ALA A 118 16.39 11.77 6.82
C ALA A 118 15.67 12.63 7.87
N ARG A 119 15.44 12.06 9.05
CA ARG A 119 14.80 12.74 10.18
C ARG A 119 15.57 13.96 10.65
N HIS A 120 16.88 13.81 10.90
CA HIS A 120 17.73 14.90 11.37
C HIS A 120 17.77 16.09 10.39
N LYS A 121 17.55 15.85 9.08
CA LYS A 121 17.45 16.93 8.08
C LYS A 121 16.13 17.70 8.14
N MET A 122 15.15 17.23 8.91
CA MET A 122 13.85 17.87 9.11
C MET A 122 13.70 18.49 10.51
N ASP A 123 14.60 18.22 11.46
CA ASP A 123 14.50 18.70 12.84
C ASP A 123 14.53 20.24 12.94
N ASP A 124 15.23 20.93 12.04
CA ASP A 124 15.35 22.40 11.99
C ASP A 124 14.33 23.09 11.06
N VAL A 125 13.37 22.35 10.50
CA VAL A 125 12.38 22.91 9.56
C VAL A 125 11.18 23.46 10.32
N PHE A 126 10.99 24.78 10.30
CA PHE A 126 9.90 25.47 10.97
C PHE A 126 8.55 25.29 10.25
N VAL A 127 7.48 25.07 11.02
CA VAL A 127 6.10 24.83 10.53
C VAL A 127 5.49 26.05 9.82
N GLU A 128 6.04 27.25 10.04
CA GLU A 128 5.50 28.50 9.50
C GLU A 128 5.89 28.75 8.04
N ASP A 129 6.98 28.14 7.55
CA ASP A 129 7.46 28.21 6.15
C ASP A 129 7.35 26.83 5.47
N MET A 130 6.14 26.27 5.43
CA MET A 130 5.85 24.97 4.81
C MET A 130 5.95 25.01 3.29
N GLN A 131 7.18 24.95 2.78
CA GLN A 131 7.42 24.77 1.35
C GLN A 131 6.91 23.39 0.88
N PRO A 132 6.50 23.24 -0.39
CA PRO A 132 5.98 21.97 -0.91
C PRO A 132 6.94 20.79 -0.73
N MET A 133 8.25 21.05 -0.81
CA MET A 133 9.29 20.04 -0.60
C MET A 133 9.33 19.49 0.83
N VAL A 134 8.93 20.29 1.83
CA VAL A 134 8.80 19.87 3.22
C VAL A 134 7.64 18.87 3.35
N ILE A 135 6.51 19.17 2.72
CA ILE A 135 5.35 18.28 2.68
C ILE A 135 5.71 16.95 2.00
N GLN A 136 6.46 17.00 0.89
CA GLN A 136 6.97 15.80 0.24
C GLN A 136 7.88 15.00 1.18
N ALA A 137 8.80 15.65 1.89
CA ALA A 137 9.67 14.97 2.86
C ALA A 137 8.85 14.29 3.98
N TYR A 138 7.79 14.93 4.50
CA TYR A 138 6.91 14.30 5.49
C TYR A 138 6.18 13.07 4.96
N PHE A 139 5.70 13.08 3.71
CA PHE A 139 5.13 11.87 3.10
C PHE A 139 6.16 10.74 2.97
N CYS A 140 7.37 11.06 2.53
CA CYS A 140 8.48 10.11 2.44
C CYS A 140 8.81 9.51 3.80
N LEU A 141 8.98 10.35 4.83
CA LEU A 141 9.27 9.92 6.20
C LEU A 141 8.14 9.05 6.76
N SER A 142 6.88 9.44 6.57
CA SER A 142 5.72 8.66 7.03
C SER A 142 5.71 7.24 6.43
N TYR A 143 5.99 7.12 5.13
CA TYR A 143 6.05 5.83 4.46
C TYR A 143 7.26 5.00 4.90
N THR A 144 8.45 5.61 4.98
CA THR A 144 9.67 4.94 5.45
C THR A 144 9.49 4.43 6.89
N SER A 145 8.90 5.22 7.79
CA SER A 145 8.57 4.79 9.15
C SER A 145 7.65 3.57 9.16
N ASN A 146 6.64 3.51 8.28
CA ASN A 146 5.77 2.34 8.18
C ASN A 146 6.54 1.07 7.79
N LEU A 147 7.43 1.16 6.79
CA LEU A 147 8.28 0.04 6.37
C LEU A 147 9.17 -0.48 7.51
N LEU A 148 9.70 0.44 8.31
CA LEU A 148 10.59 0.13 9.44
C LEU A 148 9.84 -0.26 10.72
N ARG A 149 8.50 -0.29 10.70
CA ARG A 149 7.61 -0.57 11.85
C ARG A 149 7.71 0.48 12.98
N LEU A 150 7.92 1.75 12.61
CA LEU A 150 7.97 2.91 13.50
C LEU A 150 6.62 3.66 13.47
N TYR A 151 5.57 3.04 13.99
CA TYR A 151 4.19 3.51 13.79
C TYR A 151 3.89 4.87 14.43
N GLU A 152 4.55 5.21 15.54
CA GLU A 152 4.38 6.53 16.16
C GLU A 152 4.92 7.63 15.26
N GLN A 153 6.14 7.45 14.75
CA GLN A 153 6.78 8.38 13.83
C GLN A 153 5.99 8.46 12.52
N GLN A 154 5.50 7.34 12.01
CA GLN A 154 4.62 7.31 10.84
C GLN A 154 3.39 8.22 11.03
N ARG A 155 2.72 8.13 12.18
CA ARG A 155 1.58 8.99 12.53
C ARG A 155 1.99 10.46 12.65
N THR A 156 3.12 10.75 13.30
CA THR A 156 3.64 12.12 13.44
C THR A 156 3.89 12.77 12.07
N TRP A 157 4.67 12.12 11.19
CA TRP A 157 4.98 12.65 9.87
C TRP A 157 3.74 12.80 8.98
N GLY A 158 2.84 11.80 9.00
CA GLY A 158 1.59 11.89 8.25
C GLY A 158 0.65 12.99 8.78
N GLY A 159 0.67 13.22 10.09
CA GLY A 159 -0.04 14.32 10.74
C GLY A 159 0.49 15.68 10.32
N LEU A 160 1.82 15.87 10.34
CA LEU A 160 2.46 17.12 9.91
C LEU A 160 2.17 17.44 8.44
N ALA A 161 2.26 16.44 7.54
CA ALA A 161 1.88 16.61 6.14
C ALA A 161 0.42 17.03 5.97
N SER A 162 -0.49 16.42 6.76
CA SER A 162 -1.91 16.74 6.72
C SER A 162 -2.18 18.16 7.23
N ILE A 163 -1.54 18.58 8.32
CA ILE A 163 -1.67 19.93 8.90
C ILE A 163 -1.18 20.98 7.89
N ALA A 164 -0.04 20.73 7.25
CA ALA A 164 0.51 21.61 6.20
C ALA A 164 -0.50 21.80 5.06
N LEU A 165 -1.04 20.70 4.54
CA LEU A 165 -1.98 20.75 3.43
C LEU A 165 -3.35 21.31 3.82
N GLN A 166 -3.76 21.22 5.09
CA GLN A 166 -5.02 21.81 5.56
C GLN A 166 -5.01 23.35 5.42
N GLN A 167 -3.86 23.99 5.58
CA GLN A 167 -3.74 25.43 5.40
C GLN A 167 -4.07 25.82 3.95
N HIS A 168 -3.59 25.05 2.98
CA HIS A 168 -3.85 25.27 1.54
C HIS A 168 -5.19 24.69 1.06
N ALA A 169 -5.79 23.72 1.76
CA ALA A 169 -7.02 23.05 1.32
C ALA A 169 -8.20 24.01 1.15
N LYS A 170 -8.29 25.06 1.98
CA LYS A 170 -9.33 26.10 1.84
C LYS A 170 -9.13 26.93 0.58
N GLU A 171 -7.90 27.23 0.23
CA GLU A 171 -7.53 28.01 -0.96
C GLU A 171 -7.84 27.21 -2.23
N ILE A 172 -7.46 25.93 -2.24
CA ILE A 172 -7.75 24.97 -3.31
C ILE A 172 -9.26 24.80 -3.51
N ALA A 173 -10.01 24.64 -2.42
CA ALA A 173 -11.47 24.53 -2.48
C ALA A 173 -12.13 25.82 -3.01
N ALA A 174 -11.55 26.98 -2.71
CA ALA A 174 -11.99 28.28 -3.22
C ALA A 174 -11.53 28.56 -4.67
N GLY A 175 -10.79 27.63 -5.29
CA GLY A 175 -10.27 27.81 -6.65
C GLY A 175 -9.16 28.87 -6.76
N ARG A 176 -8.49 29.18 -5.66
CA ARG A 176 -7.33 30.08 -5.67
C ARG A 176 -6.11 29.35 -6.23
N PRO A 177 -5.22 30.05 -6.95
CA PRO A 177 -3.99 29.46 -7.47
C PRO A 177 -3.12 28.99 -6.30
N VAL A 178 -2.65 27.75 -6.39
CA VAL A 178 -1.59 27.19 -5.54
C VAL A 178 -0.49 26.66 -6.43
N ASP A 179 0.73 26.57 -5.92
CA ASP A 179 1.83 26.00 -6.69
C ASP A 179 1.57 24.53 -7.03
N ARG A 180 2.17 24.08 -8.12
CA ARG A 180 1.93 22.74 -8.68
C ARG A 180 2.35 21.62 -7.75
N LEU A 181 3.45 21.78 -6.99
CA LEU A 181 3.94 20.75 -6.08
C LEU A 181 3.00 20.59 -4.87
N THR A 182 2.48 21.69 -4.33
CA THR A 182 1.41 21.67 -3.33
C THR A 182 0.18 20.97 -3.89
N MET A 183 -0.21 21.27 -5.13
CA MET A 183 -1.34 20.59 -5.76
C MET A 183 -1.12 19.08 -5.90
N MET A 184 0.06 18.66 -6.33
CA MET A 184 0.41 17.23 -6.42
C MET A 184 0.35 16.54 -5.05
N CYS A 185 0.84 17.20 -4.00
CA CYS A 185 0.74 16.72 -2.62
C CYS A 185 -0.71 16.63 -2.16
N TRP A 186 -1.54 17.62 -2.51
CA TRP A 186 -2.96 17.62 -2.21
C TRP A 186 -3.69 16.48 -2.93
N LEU A 187 -3.44 16.23 -4.22
CA LEU A 187 -4.03 15.12 -4.97
C LEU A 187 -3.68 13.77 -4.33
N ARG A 188 -2.42 13.60 -3.91
CA ARG A 188 -1.98 12.39 -3.17
C ARG A 188 -2.70 12.26 -1.84
N TRP A 189 -2.81 13.35 -1.07
CA TRP A 189 -3.50 13.36 0.21
C TRP A 189 -4.99 13.08 0.07
N TYR A 190 -5.63 13.62 -0.96
CA TYR A 190 -7.04 13.40 -1.28
C TYR A 190 -7.37 11.91 -1.39
N TYR A 191 -6.52 11.17 -2.10
CA TYR A 191 -6.59 9.72 -2.24
C TYR A 191 -6.32 8.98 -0.92
N VAL A 192 -5.27 9.35 -0.19
CA VAL A 192 -4.93 8.73 1.10
C VAL A 192 -6.05 8.94 2.13
N ASP A 193 -6.63 10.13 2.21
CA ASP A 193 -7.72 10.45 3.13
C ASP A 193 -8.95 9.55 2.90
N ALA A 194 -9.31 9.26 1.66
CA ALA A 194 -10.40 8.35 1.34
C ALA A 194 -10.09 6.91 1.79
N TRP A 195 -8.86 6.42 1.59
CA TRP A 195 -8.46 5.11 2.10
C TRP A 195 -8.52 5.02 3.61
N MET A 196 -8.04 6.06 4.32
CA MET A 196 -8.11 6.11 5.78
C MET A 196 -9.56 6.15 6.26
N CYS A 197 -10.44 6.87 5.57
CA CYS A 197 -11.87 6.89 5.83
C CYS A 197 -12.52 5.51 5.64
N LEU A 198 -12.19 4.81 4.56
CA LEU A 198 -12.75 3.49 4.23
C LEU A 198 -12.27 2.39 5.20
N THR A 199 -11.00 2.45 5.62
CA THR A 199 -10.37 1.40 6.44
C THR A 199 -10.53 1.61 7.94
N LEU A 200 -10.52 2.85 8.42
CA LEU A 200 -10.66 3.18 9.85
C LEU A 200 -12.06 3.63 10.23
N ASN A 201 -13.01 3.63 9.29
CA ASN A 201 -14.39 4.10 9.49
C ASN A 201 -14.48 5.52 10.11
N ARG A 202 -13.58 6.42 9.73
CA ARG A 202 -13.55 7.82 10.20
C ARG A 202 -14.01 8.78 9.11
N GLU A 203 -14.55 9.95 9.45
CA GLU A 203 -14.95 10.93 8.43
C GLU A 203 -13.78 11.37 7.53
N CYS A 204 -14.09 11.65 6.26
CA CYS A 204 -13.13 12.24 5.35
C CYS A 204 -12.80 13.66 5.82
N LEU A 205 -11.52 14.02 5.83
CA LEU A 205 -11.07 15.36 6.19
C LEU A 205 -11.30 16.37 5.06
N LEU A 206 -11.30 15.88 3.81
CA LEU A 206 -11.46 16.71 2.61
C LEU A 206 -12.87 16.59 2.03
N ALA A 207 -13.25 17.58 1.22
CA ALA A 207 -14.51 17.61 0.49
C ALA A 207 -14.66 16.43 -0.49
N ASP A 208 -15.85 16.23 -1.04
CA ASP A 208 -16.15 15.09 -1.92
C ASP A 208 -15.79 15.28 -3.39
N ASN A 209 -15.72 16.53 -3.83
CA ASN A 209 -15.52 16.87 -5.22
C ASN A 209 -14.09 17.38 -5.41
N ILE A 210 -13.48 16.94 -6.50
CA ILE A 210 -12.24 17.53 -6.99
C ILE A 210 -12.59 18.92 -7.56
N PRO A 211 -11.81 19.96 -7.24
CA PRO A 211 -12.01 21.28 -7.84
C PRO A 211 -12.03 21.24 -9.38
N LEU A 212 -13.05 21.85 -10.00
CA LEU A 212 -13.29 21.78 -11.45
C LEU A 212 -12.14 22.34 -12.30
N HIS A 213 -11.42 23.34 -11.80
CA HIS A 213 -10.26 23.94 -12.49
C HIS A 213 -9.09 22.95 -12.67
N LEU A 214 -9.10 21.82 -11.96
CA LEU A 214 -8.07 20.78 -12.11
C LEU A 214 -8.25 19.94 -13.36
N ALA A 215 -9.49 19.79 -13.83
CA ALA A 215 -9.78 19.12 -15.09
C ALA A 215 -9.25 19.92 -16.28
N SER A 216 -9.28 21.26 -16.21
CA SER A 216 -8.67 22.14 -17.21
C SER A 216 -7.14 22.12 -17.15
N LEU A 217 -6.51 22.08 -15.96
CA LEU A 217 -5.04 21.97 -15.84
C LEU A 217 -4.51 20.62 -16.35
N ALA A 218 -5.28 19.54 -16.20
CA ALA A 218 -4.94 18.25 -16.80
C ALA A 218 -5.04 18.25 -18.34
N GLN A 219 -5.77 19.21 -18.93
CA GLN A 219 -6.05 19.29 -20.38
C GLN A 219 -5.31 20.44 -21.10
N GLN A 220 -4.90 21.52 -20.42
CA GLN A 220 -4.48 22.77 -21.07
C GLN A 220 -2.97 23.08 -21.13
N ASP A 221 -2.08 22.37 -20.44
CA ASP A 221 -0.64 22.73 -20.43
C ASP A 221 0.16 22.13 -21.61
N SER A 222 -0.41 22.17 -22.82
CA SER A 222 0.29 21.76 -24.06
C SER A 222 1.15 22.90 -24.65
N GLU A 223 1.01 24.13 -24.13
CA GLU A 223 1.53 25.35 -24.77
C GLU A 223 2.52 26.16 -23.89
N GLU A 224 2.76 25.80 -22.63
CA GLU A 224 3.80 26.45 -21.80
C GLU A 224 5.11 25.65 -21.82
N GLU A 225 6.14 26.24 -22.45
CA GLU A 225 7.46 25.66 -22.78
C GLU A 225 8.36 25.32 -21.56
N GLU A 226 7.89 25.44 -20.31
CA GLU A 226 8.74 25.26 -19.12
C GLU A 226 8.64 23.90 -18.43
N MET A 227 7.69 23.03 -18.82
CA MET A 227 7.47 21.78 -18.10
C MET A 227 8.19 20.59 -18.73
N SER A 228 8.94 19.82 -17.91
CA SER A 228 9.46 18.53 -18.37
C SER A 228 8.30 17.54 -18.55
N HIS A 229 8.30 16.78 -19.65
CA HIS A 229 7.32 15.72 -19.91
C HIS A 229 7.13 14.76 -18.72
N ALA A 230 8.16 14.55 -17.91
CA ALA A 230 8.10 13.67 -16.73
C ALA A 230 7.21 14.24 -15.61
N GLN A 231 7.25 15.54 -15.33
CA GLN A 231 6.39 16.15 -14.31
C GLN A 231 4.91 16.10 -14.72
N GLN A 232 4.62 16.27 -16.02
CA GLN A 232 3.26 16.15 -16.54
C GLN A 232 2.70 14.75 -16.37
N GLN A 233 3.51 13.72 -16.62
CA GLN A 233 3.10 12.32 -16.41
C GLN A 233 2.75 12.03 -14.94
N VAL A 234 3.56 12.50 -13.99
CA VAL A 234 3.28 12.31 -12.56
C VAL A 234 1.99 13.05 -12.17
N PHE A 235 1.80 14.28 -12.64
CA PHE A 235 0.58 15.04 -12.37
C PHE A 235 -0.67 14.33 -12.91
N TYR A 236 -0.62 13.87 -14.16
CA TYR A 236 -1.72 13.14 -14.79
C TYR A 236 -2.06 11.85 -14.03
N GLY A 237 -1.04 11.07 -13.62
CA GLY A 237 -1.26 9.88 -12.79
C GLY A 237 -1.95 10.21 -11.47
N LEU A 238 -1.49 11.25 -10.75
CA LEU A 238 -2.12 11.71 -9.50
C LEU A 238 -3.56 12.18 -9.71
N TYR A 239 -3.85 12.84 -10.84
CA TYR A 239 -5.21 13.24 -11.20
C TYR A 239 -6.11 12.02 -11.43
N GLN A 240 -5.61 10.96 -12.09
CA GLN A 240 -6.36 9.71 -12.24
C GLN A 240 -6.69 9.08 -10.88
N PHE A 241 -5.74 9.07 -9.94
CA PHE A 241 -6.01 8.63 -8.56
C PHE A 241 -7.07 9.51 -7.88
N ALA A 242 -7.01 10.83 -8.04
CA ALA A 242 -8.01 11.73 -7.48
C ALA A 242 -9.40 11.47 -8.08
N ALA A 243 -9.51 11.25 -9.39
CA ALA A 243 -10.77 10.90 -10.06
C ALA A 243 -11.34 9.57 -9.53
N LEU A 244 -10.52 8.54 -9.35
CA LEU A 244 -10.93 7.30 -8.66
C LEU A 244 -11.43 7.59 -7.23
N THR A 245 -10.75 8.49 -6.52
CA THR A 245 -11.08 8.89 -5.15
C THR A 245 -12.47 9.51 -5.04
N GLN A 246 -12.91 10.28 -6.04
CA GLN A 246 -14.26 10.82 -6.05
C GLN A 246 -15.31 9.71 -5.99
N TYR A 247 -15.13 8.64 -6.78
CA TYR A 247 -15.98 7.44 -6.68
C TYR A 247 -15.85 6.74 -5.32
N MET A 248 -14.63 6.62 -4.77
CA MET A 248 -14.43 6.08 -3.42
C MET A 248 -15.27 6.82 -2.37
N ARG A 249 -15.30 8.16 -2.43
CA ARG A 249 -16.06 9.01 -1.50
C ARG A 249 -17.57 8.84 -1.67
N MET A 250 -18.05 8.69 -2.90
CA MET A 250 -19.45 8.32 -3.15
C MET A 250 -19.81 6.97 -2.49
N TYR A 251 -18.96 5.96 -2.63
CA TYR A 251 -19.18 4.67 -1.96
C TYR A 251 -19.11 4.78 -0.44
N ILE A 252 -18.16 5.53 0.11
CA ILE A 252 -18.04 5.76 1.56
C ILE A 252 -19.34 6.33 2.11
N ARG A 253 -19.93 7.34 1.44
CA ARG A 253 -21.23 7.90 1.82
C ARG A 253 -22.36 6.89 1.70
N ALA A 254 -22.37 6.09 0.63
CA ALA A 254 -23.36 5.03 0.42
C ALA A 254 -23.29 3.95 1.51
N ILE A 255 -22.08 3.57 1.93
CA ILE A 255 -21.84 2.59 3.01
C ILE A 255 -22.35 3.16 4.33
N ARG A 256 -21.96 4.39 4.68
CA ARG A 256 -22.36 5.02 5.95
C ARG A 256 -23.85 5.23 6.09
N SER A 257 -24.50 5.64 5.02
CA SER A 257 -25.96 5.85 5.00
C SER A 257 -26.75 4.54 4.88
N GLY A 258 -26.09 3.42 4.61
CA GLY A 258 -26.74 2.16 4.24
C GLY A 258 -27.35 2.15 2.84
N ALA A 259 -27.30 3.26 2.10
CA ALA A 259 -27.85 3.39 0.75
C ALA A 259 -27.14 2.50 -0.29
N ILE A 260 -26.00 1.89 0.06
CA ILE A 260 -25.34 0.88 -0.77
C ILE A 260 -26.15 -0.44 -0.86
N PHE A 261 -27.03 -0.70 0.11
CA PHE A 261 -27.82 -1.92 0.21
C PHE A 261 -29.27 -1.73 -0.24
N LYS A 262 -29.90 -2.78 -0.76
CA LYS A 262 -31.34 -2.80 -0.97
C LYS A 262 -32.04 -2.75 0.41
N SER A 263 -33.11 -1.97 0.52
CA SER A 263 -33.84 -1.77 1.79
C SER A 263 -34.13 -3.10 2.50
N GLY A 264 -33.58 -3.26 3.71
CA GLY A 264 -33.76 -4.44 4.55
C GLY A 264 -32.94 -5.69 4.18
N ILE A 265 -32.03 -5.62 3.20
CA ILE A 265 -31.21 -6.76 2.76
C ILE A 265 -29.74 -6.33 2.60
N THR A 266 -28.90 -6.67 3.57
CA THR A 266 -27.49 -6.24 3.65
C THR A 266 -26.56 -6.95 2.68
N SER A 267 -26.98 -8.09 2.14
CA SER A 267 -26.23 -8.86 1.11
C SER A 267 -26.57 -8.46 -0.32
N CYS A 268 -27.58 -7.59 -0.53
CA CYS A 268 -28.06 -7.25 -1.86
C CYS A 268 -27.72 -5.80 -2.24
N PRO A 269 -27.07 -5.56 -3.40
CA PRO A 269 -26.73 -4.21 -3.85
C PRO A 269 -27.98 -3.38 -4.19
N SER A 270 -27.95 -2.10 -3.83
CA SER A 270 -28.97 -1.12 -4.21
C SER A 270 -28.85 -0.66 -5.66
N ALA A 271 -29.88 0.02 -6.16
CA ALA A 271 -29.80 0.73 -7.44
C ALA A 271 -28.73 1.85 -7.42
N PHE A 272 -28.54 2.49 -6.26
CA PHE A 272 -27.53 3.53 -6.07
C PHE A 272 -26.11 2.96 -6.23
N TYR A 273 -25.82 1.80 -5.62
CA TYR A 273 -24.55 1.09 -5.83
C TYR A 273 -24.32 0.77 -7.31
N ARG A 274 -25.34 0.22 -7.99
CA ARG A 274 -25.23 -0.19 -9.40
C ARG A 274 -24.91 1.01 -10.30
N ASN A 275 -25.56 2.15 -10.07
CA ASN A 275 -25.29 3.39 -10.80
C ASN A 275 -23.84 3.87 -10.63
N ILE A 276 -23.34 3.94 -9.39
CA ILE A 276 -21.94 4.34 -9.12
C ILE A 276 -20.96 3.35 -9.76
N THR A 277 -21.25 2.05 -9.67
CA THR A 277 -20.43 0.98 -10.26
C THR A 277 -20.36 1.08 -11.77
N GLU A 278 -21.47 1.32 -12.44
CA GLU A 278 -21.51 1.44 -13.88
C GLU A 278 -20.71 2.65 -14.37
N GLN A 279 -20.90 3.81 -13.74
CA GLN A 279 -20.12 5.02 -14.05
C GLN A 279 -18.62 4.80 -13.85
N LEU A 280 -18.23 4.19 -12.72
CA LEU A 280 -16.83 3.89 -12.42
C LEU A 280 -16.24 2.91 -13.45
N LYS A 281 -16.95 1.83 -13.81
CA LYS A 281 -16.50 0.85 -14.81
C LYS A 281 -16.34 1.49 -16.19
N GLN A 282 -17.30 2.31 -16.60
CA GLN A 282 -17.26 3.02 -17.89
C GLN A 282 -16.09 4.01 -17.93
N TRP A 283 -15.94 4.85 -16.91
CA TRP A 283 -14.82 5.78 -16.79
C TRP A 283 -13.47 5.05 -16.84
N TYR A 284 -13.31 3.99 -16.06
CA TYR A 284 -12.06 3.23 -16.05
C TYR A 284 -11.77 2.55 -17.39
N ALA A 285 -12.79 2.04 -18.09
CA ALA A 285 -12.63 1.47 -19.42
C ALA A 285 -12.12 2.51 -20.43
N GLN A 286 -12.60 3.77 -20.35
CA GLN A 286 -12.09 4.88 -21.17
C GLN A 286 -10.61 5.15 -20.86
N GLN A 287 -10.24 5.23 -19.57
CA GLN A 287 -8.84 5.42 -19.16
C GLN A 287 -7.89 4.32 -19.65
N ARG A 288 -8.40 3.09 -19.87
CA ARG A 288 -7.60 1.97 -20.39
C ARG A 288 -7.38 1.99 -21.89
N GLN A 289 -8.27 2.62 -22.65
CA GLN A 289 -8.12 2.71 -24.11
C GLN A 289 -6.98 3.64 -24.51
N ASP A 290 -6.62 4.60 -23.65
CA ASP A 290 -5.55 5.58 -23.89
C ASP A 290 -4.12 5.00 -23.70
N GLN A 291 -3.97 3.66 -23.60
CA GLN A 291 -2.72 2.89 -23.57
C GLN A 291 -1.68 3.23 -22.48
N GLN A 292 -1.92 4.22 -21.62
CA GLN A 292 -0.99 4.67 -20.58
C GLN A 292 -1.42 4.31 -19.16
N THR A 293 -2.28 3.30 -18.97
CA THR A 293 -2.71 2.93 -17.61
C THR A 293 -1.55 2.32 -16.81
N GLU A 294 -1.03 3.08 -15.86
CA GLU A 294 -0.01 2.63 -14.93
C GLU A 294 -0.51 1.40 -14.14
N ILE A 295 0.36 0.39 -14.00
CA ILE A 295 0.03 -0.85 -13.27
C ILE A 295 -0.42 -0.59 -11.82
N HIS A 296 0.16 0.42 -11.18
CA HIS A 296 -0.20 0.80 -9.81
C HIS A 296 -1.61 1.38 -9.74
N PHE A 297 -2.03 2.16 -10.75
CA PHE A 297 -3.40 2.65 -10.86
C PHE A 297 -4.40 1.51 -11.12
N HIS A 298 -4.05 0.56 -12.00
CA HIS A 298 -4.84 -0.65 -12.23
C HIS A 298 -5.08 -1.44 -10.93
N LEU A 299 -4.00 -1.69 -10.17
CA LEU A 299 -4.07 -2.37 -8.87
C LEU A 299 -4.97 -1.61 -7.87
N CYS A 300 -4.85 -0.29 -7.81
CA CYS A 300 -5.63 0.53 -6.87
C CYS A 300 -7.12 0.63 -7.23
N TYR A 301 -7.43 0.69 -8.53
CA TYR A 301 -8.81 0.61 -9.02
C TYR A 301 -9.46 -0.70 -8.57
N HIS A 302 -8.81 -1.83 -8.84
CA HIS A 302 -9.36 -3.14 -8.48
C HIS A 302 -9.33 -3.37 -6.97
N ALA A 303 -8.37 -2.83 -6.21
CA ALA A 303 -8.38 -2.86 -4.75
C ALA A 303 -9.59 -2.11 -4.18
N THR A 304 -9.90 -0.93 -4.72
CA THR A 304 -11.10 -0.17 -4.36
C THR A 304 -12.35 -1.01 -4.61
N ARG A 305 -12.49 -1.54 -5.84
CA ARG A 305 -13.60 -2.42 -6.22
C ARG A 305 -13.77 -3.58 -5.23
N LEU A 306 -12.67 -4.25 -4.89
CA LEU A 306 -12.69 -5.41 -3.99
C LEU A 306 -13.20 -5.05 -2.59
N VAL A 307 -12.74 -3.94 -2.00
CA VAL A 307 -13.18 -3.52 -0.67
C VAL A 307 -14.66 -3.14 -0.65
N ILE A 308 -15.16 -2.52 -1.73
CA ILE A 308 -16.59 -2.21 -1.86
C ILE A 308 -17.42 -3.49 -2.04
N LEU A 309 -16.98 -4.41 -2.92
CA LEU A 309 -17.66 -5.68 -3.14
C LEU A 309 -17.71 -6.54 -1.87
N PHE A 310 -16.66 -6.48 -1.04
CA PHE A 310 -16.60 -7.20 0.22
C PHE A 310 -17.72 -6.80 1.20
N GLN A 311 -18.29 -5.59 1.08
CA GLN A 311 -19.42 -5.15 1.91
C GLN A 311 -20.69 -6.01 1.75
N PHE A 312 -20.83 -6.69 0.60
CA PHE A 312 -21.96 -7.58 0.33
C PHE A 312 -21.68 -9.03 0.75
N LEU A 313 -20.43 -9.37 1.07
CA LEU A 313 -20.05 -10.73 1.40
C LEU A 313 -20.25 -10.99 2.90
N HIS A 314 -21.49 -11.29 3.31
CA HIS A 314 -21.83 -11.60 4.70
C HIS A 314 -21.55 -13.07 5.06
N PRO A 315 -21.22 -13.40 6.32
CA PRO A 315 -20.91 -14.80 6.67
C PRO A 315 -22.13 -15.73 6.59
N THR A 316 -23.32 -15.18 6.78
CA THR A 316 -24.58 -15.92 6.96
C THR A 316 -25.55 -15.76 5.80
N GLU A 317 -25.34 -14.76 4.94
CA GLU A 317 -26.22 -14.47 3.81
C GLU A 317 -25.44 -14.53 2.51
N CYS A 318 -25.85 -15.41 1.60
CA CYS A 318 -25.25 -15.48 0.27
C CYS A 318 -25.73 -14.30 -0.58
N PRO A 319 -24.81 -13.48 -1.14
CA PRO A 319 -25.20 -12.39 -2.02
C PRO A 319 -25.61 -12.93 -3.41
N PRO A 320 -26.23 -12.07 -4.24
CA PRO A 320 -26.50 -12.40 -5.64
C PRO A 320 -25.26 -12.88 -6.42
N HIS A 321 -25.45 -13.81 -7.35
CA HIS A 321 -24.36 -14.41 -8.13
C HIS A 321 -23.54 -13.38 -8.94
N ASP A 322 -24.15 -12.29 -9.41
CA ASP A 322 -23.44 -11.21 -10.11
C ASP A 322 -22.37 -10.57 -9.21
N ILE A 323 -22.63 -10.43 -7.91
CA ILE A 323 -21.64 -9.95 -6.94
C ILE A 323 -20.51 -10.97 -6.75
N LEU A 324 -20.82 -12.26 -6.64
CA LEU A 324 -19.81 -13.32 -6.50
C LEU A 324 -18.88 -13.37 -7.72
N ILE A 325 -19.45 -13.27 -8.92
CA ILE A 325 -18.70 -13.21 -10.19
C ILE A 325 -17.80 -11.97 -10.21
N ASP A 326 -18.35 -10.79 -9.91
CA ASP A 326 -17.59 -9.52 -9.90
C ASP A 326 -16.43 -9.55 -8.88
N CYS A 327 -16.62 -10.21 -7.73
CA CYS A 327 -15.56 -10.46 -6.75
C CYS A 327 -14.44 -11.32 -7.32
N LEU A 328 -14.77 -12.45 -7.96
CA LEU A 328 -13.78 -13.37 -8.53
C LEU A 328 -13.06 -12.73 -9.72
N GLU A 329 -13.76 -11.99 -10.58
CA GLU A 329 -13.14 -11.24 -11.69
C GLU A 329 -12.20 -10.16 -11.17
N THR A 330 -12.62 -9.42 -10.14
CA THR A 330 -11.77 -8.41 -9.50
C THR A 330 -10.54 -9.04 -8.85
N ASN A 331 -10.69 -10.16 -8.14
CA ASN A 331 -9.56 -10.92 -7.60
C ASN A 331 -8.60 -11.39 -8.69
N LEU A 332 -9.12 -11.92 -9.80
CA LEU A 332 -8.30 -12.41 -10.90
C LEU A 332 -7.46 -11.28 -11.51
N ALA A 333 -8.06 -10.10 -11.74
CA ALA A 333 -7.36 -8.94 -12.24
C ALA A 333 -6.20 -8.52 -11.30
N LEU A 334 -6.45 -8.53 -9.98
CA LEU A 334 -5.40 -8.24 -8.99
C LEU A 334 -4.28 -9.29 -9.00
N LEU A 335 -4.63 -10.58 -9.02
CA LEU A 335 -3.65 -11.66 -9.05
C LEU A 335 -2.78 -11.62 -10.31
N GLN A 336 -3.38 -11.34 -11.47
CA GLN A 336 -2.66 -11.16 -12.73
C GLN A 336 -1.71 -9.96 -12.68
N ALA A 337 -2.18 -8.82 -12.15
CA ALA A 337 -1.36 -7.63 -12.01
C ALA A 337 -0.21 -7.81 -11.01
N LEU A 338 -0.44 -8.50 -9.89
CA LEU A 338 0.60 -8.87 -8.92
C LEU A 338 1.62 -9.83 -9.57
N GLN A 339 1.16 -10.86 -10.29
CA GLN A 339 2.05 -11.76 -11.03
C GLN A 339 2.91 -11.00 -12.05
N TYR A 340 2.31 -10.06 -12.81
CA TYR A 340 3.06 -9.21 -13.74
C TYR A 340 4.14 -8.39 -13.03
N LEU A 341 3.83 -7.76 -11.89
CA LEU A 341 4.84 -7.07 -11.08
C LEU A 341 6.01 -8.01 -10.70
N LYS A 342 5.72 -9.28 -10.39
CA LYS A 342 6.77 -10.29 -10.13
C LYS A 342 7.72 -10.43 -11.31
N GLU A 343 7.13 -10.59 -12.49
CA GLU A 343 7.84 -10.93 -13.72
C GLU A 343 8.75 -9.80 -14.17
N VAL A 344 8.35 -8.55 -13.91
CA VAL A 344 9.17 -7.36 -14.20
C VAL A 344 10.12 -6.98 -13.04
N GLY A 345 10.27 -7.84 -12.02
CA GLY A 345 11.18 -7.61 -10.90
C GLY A 345 10.73 -6.50 -9.93
N CYS A 346 9.44 -6.16 -9.95
CA CYS A 346 8.84 -5.17 -9.06
C CYS A 346 8.35 -5.81 -7.75
N ASP A 347 8.66 -5.16 -6.62
CA ASP A 347 8.25 -5.67 -5.32
C ASP A 347 6.74 -5.46 -5.04
N GLN A 348 6.01 -6.56 -5.09
CA GLN A 348 4.59 -6.64 -4.77
C GLN A 348 4.27 -6.38 -3.30
N SER A 349 5.25 -6.39 -2.39
CA SER A 349 4.99 -6.25 -0.95
C SER A 349 4.37 -4.90 -0.56
N THR A 350 4.51 -3.90 -1.44
CA THR A 350 3.74 -2.64 -1.41
C THR A 350 2.25 -2.88 -1.21
N TYR A 351 1.74 -3.99 -1.76
CA TYR A 351 0.34 -4.40 -1.73
C TYR A 351 0.08 -5.53 -0.73
N HIS A 352 0.88 -5.66 0.33
CA HIS A 352 0.72 -6.73 1.32
C HIS A 352 -0.73 -6.87 1.79
N HIS A 353 -1.43 -5.78 2.13
CA HIS A 353 -2.86 -5.79 2.52
C HIS A 353 -3.81 -6.35 1.44
N MET A 354 -3.46 -6.23 0.16
CA MET A 354 -4.25 -6.76 -0.96
C MET A 354 -4.29 -8.29 -0.96
N PHE A 355 -3.19 -8.97 -0.61
CA PHE A 355 -3.18 -10.43 -0.44
C PHE A 355 -4.16 -10.90 0.63
N PHE A 356 -4.41 -10.07 1.66
CA PHE A 356 -5.42 -10.35 2.68
C PHE A 356 -6.84 -10.18 2.14
N ALA A 357 -7.07 -9.10 1.40
CA ALA A 357 -8.38 -8.83 0.80
C ALA A 357 -8.76 -9.91 -0.23
N ILE A 358 -7.83 -10.30 -1.11
CA ILE A 358 -8.03 -11.35 -2.11
C ILE A 358 -8.39 -12.67 -1.43
N HIS A 359 -7.58 -13.08 -0.43
CA HIS A 359 -7.79 -14.31 0.32
C HIS A 359 -9.14 -14.34 1.03
N ASN A 360 -9.48 -13.30 1.79
CA ASN A 360 -10.73 -13.26 2.54
C ASN A 360 -11.94 -13.26 1.61
N THR A 361 -11.85 -12.61 0.46
CA THR A 361 -12.89 -12.61 -0.56
C THR A 361 -13.09 -14.01 -1.15
N ALA A 362 -12.02 -14.63 -1.68
CA ALA A 362 -12.10 -15.96 -2.27
C ALA A 362 -12.55 -17.01 -1.23
N LYS A 363 -12.01 -16.93 -0.01
CA LYS A 363 -12.43 -17.78 1.11
C LYS A 363 -13.92 -17.63 1.40
N ARG A 364 -14.45 -16.40 1.47
CA ARG A 364 -15.86 -16.19 1.78
C ARG A 364 -16.76 -16.80 0.71
N ILE A 365 -16.38 -16.62 -0.57
CA ILE A 365 -17.09 -17.23 -1.71
C ILE A 365 -17.06 -18.76 -1.61
N PHE A 366 -15.89 -19.34 -1.32
CA PHE A 366 -15.73 -20.78 -1.12
C PHE A 366 -16.61 -21.35 0.01
N MET A 367 -16.90 -20.55 1.04
CA MET A 367 -17.71 -20.98 2.18
C MET A 367 -19.22 -21.00 1.90
N TYR A 368 -19.72 -20.31 0.87
CA TYR A 368 -21.17 -20.26 0.60
C TYR A 368 -21.77 -21.62 0.20
N ASN A 369 -20.96 -22.57 -0.25
CA ASN A 369 -21.39 -23.95 -0.49
C ASN A 369 -21.87 -24.71 0.75
N ARG A 370 -21.56 -24.20 1.94
CA ARG A 370 -21.87 -24.88 3.21
C ARG A 370 -23.10 -24.28 3.90
N ILE A 371 -23.76 -23.31 3.26
CA ILE A 371 -25.05 -22.79 3.72
C ILE A 371 -26.11 -23.72 3.12
N ASP A 372 -26.63 -24.61 3.97
CA ASP A 372 -27.61 -25.67 3.67
C ASP A 372 -28.99 -25.12 3.26
N ASP A 373 -29.09 -24.40 2.13
CA ASP A 373 -30.39 -24.08 1.54
C ASP A 373 -30.74 -25.10 0.46
N ILE A 374 -31.21 -26.24 0.96
CA ILE A 374 -31.74 -27.38 0.21
C ILE A 374 -33.07 -26.93 -0.41
N GLN A 375 -33.06 -26.27 -1.58
CA GLN A 375 -34.15 -26.29 -2.57
C GLN A 375 -33.91 -25.48 -3.87
N SER A 376 -32.67 -25.40 -4.34
CA SER A 376 -32.35 -24.64 -5.56
C SER A 376 -32.01 -25.54 -6.75
N GLN A 377 -32.69 -25.30 -7.87
CA GLN A 377 -32.64 -26.00 -9.17
C GLN A 377 -31.22 -26.44 -9.61
N GLN A 378 -31.09 -27.61 -10.24
CA GLN A 378 -29.82 -28.21 -10.70
C GLN A 378 -28.83 -27.25 -11.39
N GLN A 379 -29.31 -26.25 -12.12
CA GLN A 379 -28.46 -25.24 -12.78
C GLN A 379 -27.73 -24.32 -11.79
N GLN A 380 -28.38 -23.96 -10.67
CA GLN A 380 -27.76 -23.12 -9.64
C GLN A 380 -26.64 -23.87 -8.91
N LEU A 381 -26.81 -25.18 -8.69
CA LEU A 381 -25.76 -26.03 -8.11
C LEU A 381 -24.51 -26.11 -9.00
N GLN A 382 -24.67 -26.17 -10.33
CA GLN A 382 -23.55 -26.19 -11.27
C GLN A 382 -22.78 -24.87 -11.30
N LEU A 383 -23.49 -23.74 -11.40
CA LEU A 383 -22.85 -22.41 -11.39
C LEU A 383 -22.08 -22.21 -10.08
N GLN A 384 -22.72 -22.53 -8.95
CA GLN A 384 -22.12 -22.44 -7.65
C GLN A 384 -20.86 -23.33 -7.56
N HIS A 385 -20.90 -24.58 -8.02
CA HIS A 385 -19.71 -25.44 -8.10
C HIS A 385 -18.56 -24.79 -8.92
N HIS A 386 -18.84 -24.13 -10.04
CA HIS A 386 -17.82 -23.41 -10.81
C HIS A 386 -17.18 -22.26 -10.01
N LEU A 387 -18.00 -21.42 -9.34
CA LEU A 387 -17.50 -20.34 -8.47
C LEU A 387 -16.61 -20.89 -7.36
N ASN A 388 -16.97 -22.07 -6.83
CA ASN A 388 -16.21 -22.99 -5.99
C ASN A 388 -14.75 -23.14 -6.43
N ARG A 389 -14.64 -23.75 -7.61
CA ARG A 389 -13.36 -24.09 -8.20
C ARG A 389 -12.52 -22.84 -8.46
N PHE A 390 -13.12 -21.76 -8.97
CA PHE A 390 -12.40 -20.51 -9.20
C PHE A 390 -11.90 -19.89 -7.91
N ALA A 391 -12.70 -19.86 -6.85
CA ALA A 391 -12.28 -19.36 -5.54
C ALA A 391 -11.11 -20.18 -4.97
N GLU A 392 -11.18 -21.51 -5.08
CA GLU A 392 -10.11 -22.41 -4.63
C GLU A 392 -8.80 -22.19 -5.41
N GLU A 393 -8.88 -22.07 -6.74
CA GLU A 393 -7.72 -21.75 -7.59
C GLU A 393 -7.11 -20.40 -7.22
N GLN A 394 -7.93 -19.36 -7.02
CA GLN A 394 -7.45 -18.04 -6.60
C GLN A 394 -6.78 -18.06 -5.22
N LEU A 395 -7.30 -18.83 -4.27
CA LEU A 395 -6.67 -19.02 -2.96
C LEU A 395 -5.24 -19.57 -3.11
N ARG A 396 -5.06 -20.62 -3.93
CA ARG A 396 -3.75 -21.22 -4.19
C ARG A 396 -2.78 -20.23 -4.85
N ILE A 397 -3.24 -19.52 -5.89
CA ILE A 397 -2.42 -18.52 -6.59
C ILE A 397 -1.99 -17.42 -5.63
N ASN A 398 -2.90 -16.92 -4.79
CA ASN A 398 -2.63 -15.88 -3.81
C ASN A 398 -1.52 -16.28 -2.82
N LEU A 399 -1.60 -17.50 -2.25
CA LEU A 399 -0.57 -18.00 -1.33
C LEU A 399 0.78 -18.16 -2.03
N LYS A 400 0.80 -18.69 -3.26
CA LYS A 400 2.04 -18.84 -4.06
C LYS A 400 2.69 -17.49 -4.34
N LEU A 401 1.91 -16.47 -4.70
CA LEU A 401 2.41 -15.12 -4.93
C LEU A 401 2.92 -14.48 -3.64
N LEU A 402 2.13 -14.54 -2.55
CA LEU A 402 2.50 -14.00 -1.24
C LEU A 402 3.87 -14.50 -0.77
N ARG A 403 4.09 -15.81 -0.86
CA ARG A 403 5.36 -16.47 -0.51
C ARG A 403 6.53 -16.06 -1.39
N GLY A 404 6.24 -15.63 -2.61
CA GLY A 404 7.23 -15.15 -3.56
C GLY A 404 7.60 -13.67 -3.40
N THR A 405 7.03 -12.96 -2.42
CA THR A 405 7.34 -11.54 -2.19
C THR A 405 8.61 -11.36 -1.36
N GLN A 406 9.30 -10.23 -1.55
CA GLN A 406 10.46 -9.88 -0.72
C GLN A 406 10.07 -9.67 0.74
N ALA A 407 8.87 -9.14 1.03
CA ALA A 407 8.41 -9.04 2.42
C ALA A 407 8.18 -10.40 3.10
N TYR A 408 7.78 -11.44 2.37
CA TYR A 408 7.74 -12.79 2.94
C TYR A 408 9.14 -13.29 3.27
N ILE A 409 10.09 -13.09 2.36
CA ILE A 409 11.49 -13.47 2.56
C ILE A 409 12.08 -12.72 3.75
N ASN A 410 11.77 -11.43 3.88
CA ASN A 410 12.34 -10.50 4.87
C ASN A 410 11.57 -10.40 6.17
N ASP A 411 10.48 -11.15 6.30
CA ASP A 411 9.51 -11.01 7.38
C ASP A 411 9.15 -9.54 7.64
N VAL A 412 8.83 -8.80 6.59
CA VAL A 412 8.31 -7.43 6.69
C VAL A 412 6.79 -7.51 6.67
N PHE A 413 6.12 -6.57 7.34
CA PHE A 413 4.65 -6.51 7.43
C PHE A 413 3.95 -7.77 7.98
N LYS A 414 4.64 -8.60 8.77
CA LYS A 414 4.12 -9.88 9.32
C LYS A 414 3.60 -10.85 8.24
N VAL A 415 4.18 -10.79 7.04
CA VAL A 415 3.71 -11.58 5.88
C VAL A 415 3.88 -13.10 6.09
N ARG A 416 4.91 -13.54 6.84
CA ARG A 416 5.10 -14.96 7.17
C ARG A 416 4.00 -15.51 8.07
N LEU A 417 3.74 -14.82 9.18
CA LEU A 417 2.63 -15.14 10.10
C LEU A 417 1.30 -15.23 9.34
N TYR A 418 1.11 -14.35 8.35
CA TYR A 418 -0.09 -14.39 7.54
C TYR A 418 -0.16 -15.62 6.60
N ALA A 419 0.94 -15.97 5.95
CA ALA A 419 1.01 -17.18 5.12
C ALA A 419 0.71 -18.44 5.96
N GLU A 420 1.24 -18.54 7.17
CA GLU A 420 0.95 -19.63 8.11
C GLU A 420 -0.55 -19.69 8.46
N LYS A 421 -1.16 -18.53 8.71
CA LYS A 421 -2.60 -18.43 8.95
C LYS A 421 -3.43 -18.87 7.73
N ILE A 422 -3.01 -18.53 6.51
CA ILE A 422 -3.65 -19.01 5.28
C ILE A 422 -3.57 -20.54 5.19
N GLU A 423 -2.40 -21.12 5.45
CA GLU A 423 -2.21 -22.57 5.38
C GLU A 423 -3.04 -23.31 6.40
N GLN A 424 -3.13 -22.79 7.63
CA GLN A 424 -4.03 -23.36 8.63
C GLN A 424 -5.48 -23.34 8.11
N GLN A 425 -5.91 -22.24 7.50
CA GLN A 425 -7.25 -22.15 6.93
C GLN A 425 -7.47 -23.10 5.75
N PHE A 426 -6.45 -23.39 4.94
CA PHE A 426 -6.55 -24.39 3.88
C PHE A 426 -6.78 -25.79 4.47
N ARG A 427 -6.08 -26.12 5.56
CA ARG A 427 -6.31 -27.37 6.30
C ARG A 427 -7.75 -27.45 6.82
N ASP A 428 -8.23 -26.39 7.46
CA ASP A 428 -9.60 -26.33 8.03
C ASP A 428 -10.68 -26.44 6.93
N LEU A 429 -10.40 -25.90 5.74
CA LEU A 429 -11.29 -25.94 4.57
C LEU A 429 -11.09 -27.17 3.69
N ARG A 430 -10.13 -28.06 4.02
CA ARG A 430 -9.74 -29.24 3.23
C ARG A 430 -9.31 -28.91 1.79
N ILE A 431 -8.64 -27.77 1.62
CA ILE A 431 -8.02 -27.37 0.36
C ILE A 431 -6.60 -27.95 0.33
N THR A 432 -6.28 -28.78 -0.66
CA THR A 432 -4.92 -29.30 -0.86
C THR A 432 -4.01 -28.16 -1.35
N VAL A 433 -2.90 -27.92 -0.64
CA VAL A 433 -1.86 -26.93 -0.98
C VAL A 433 -1.07 -27.36 -2.21
#